data_AF-A0AAU8LDY9-F1
#
_entry.id   AF-A0AAU8LDY9-F1
#
_cell.length_a   1.000
_cell.length_b   1.000
_cell.length_c   1.000
_cell.angle_alpha   90.00
_cell.angle_beta   90.00
_cell.angle_gamma   90.00
#
_symmetry.space_group_name_H-M   'P 1'
#
loop_
_entity.id
_entity.type
_entity.pdbx_description
1 polymer ?
#
loop_
_entity_poly.entity_id
_entity_poly.type
_entity_poly.pdbx_seq_one_letter_code
_entity_poly.pdbx_strand_id
1 'polypeptide(L)'
;MSAAQQVITIDDISADNAPVIYVTGGLNQFLQAVTAEVTAEVPDLTTRKGRERIASLAAKVSKSKTAVEKPGRDYLKRLKEMPKVVEAELREFVTKMDALRDATRQPLTDWEKAEDARVDAHNEGIQRLKDLAVFAETPTAASVAQVIADLELVPLDDSWQEFLPEAAQVKDRSLATLRALLADRTKHEAELAEIAKFNAEKAQREQAERDAEIARQAVERAQLEAEQKAQAEREAAARREQELRDQAEAQQRAAAQKIREAEAEAERQRLQIQLQAERQKLQAEQDRIAAEQRAEQQRIEAEKRQAEAVEQARLAEVERANKAAAEILRQQELRAADTAHKGSINRAALDAFIAGGMPEDCARQAVTLIAQRKIPNISIQY
;
A
#
# COMPACT_ATOMS: atom_id res chain seq x y z
N MET A 1 60.85 -48.82 -114.55
CA MET A 1 60.84 -48.04 -115.80
C MET A 1 62.15 -47.28 -115.88
N SER A 2 63.10 -47.81 -116.67
CA SER A 2 64.44 -47.22 -116.84
C SER A 2 64.31 -46.02 -117.77
N ALA A 3 64.34 -44.81 -117.20
CA ALA A 3 64.45 -43.59 -117.99
C ALA A 3 65.81 -43.61 -118.70
N ALA A 4 65.82 -43.36 -120.01
CA ALA A 4 67.03 -43.24 -120.80
C ALA A 4 68.03 -42.33 -120.06
N GLN A 5 69.09 -42.95 -119.54
CA GLN A 5 70.13 -42.25 -118.81
C GLN A 5 70.88 -41.40 -119.82
N GLN A 6 70.54 -40.11 -119.90
CA GLN A 6 71.37 -39.14 -120.62
C GLN A 6 72.80 -39.31 -120.08
N VAL A 7 73.74 -39.54 -120.99
CA VAL A 7 75.16 -39.64 -120.64
C VAL A 7 75.60 -38.23 -120.25
N ILE A 8 75.52 -37.92 -118.96
CA ILE A 8 75.97 -36.65 -118.41
C ILE A 8 77.49 -36.76 -118.26
N THR A 9 78.24 -35.82 -118.83
CA THR A 9 79.69 -35.76 -118.62
C THR A 9 80.03 -34.95 -117.38
N ILE A 10 81.27 -35.06 -116.89
CA ILE A 10 81.71 -34.33 -115.69
C ILE A 10 81.61 -32.80 -115.87
N ASP A 11 81.80 -32.32 -117.10
CA ASP A 11 81.72 -30.90 -117.43
C ASP A 11 80.27 -30.38 -117.47
N ASP A 12 79.28 -31.29 -117.59
CA ASP A 12 77.85 -30.96 -117.67
C ASP A 12 77.13 -31.03 -116.31
N ILE A 13 77.86 -31.25 -115.20
CA ILE A 13 77.27 -31.31 -113.86
C ILE A 13 76.76 -29.91 -113.47
N SER A 14 75.47 -29.81 -113.20
CA SER A 14 74.78 -28.57 -112.88
C SER A 14 73.78 -28.76 -111.75
N ALA A 15 73.15 -27.66 -111.31
CA ALA A 15 72.09 -27.73 -110.29
C ALA A 15 70.85 -28.49 -110.77
N ASP A 16 70.54 -28.41 -112.07
CA ASP A 16 69.29 -28.94 -112.63
C ASP A 16 69.31 -30.46 -112.76
N ASN A 17 70.49 -31.04 -113.04
CA ASN A 17 70.68 -32.49 -113.12
C ASN A 17 71.21 -33.12 -111.82
N ALA A 18 71.52 -32.32 -110.80
CA ALA A 18 71.97 -32.80 -109.49
C ALA A 18 71.04 -33.86 -108.86
N PRO A 19 69.68 -33.75 -108.94
CA PRO A 19 68.78 -34.78 -108.41
C PRO A 19 68.89 -36.14 -109.12
N VAL A 20 69.37 -36.18 -110.37
CA VAL A 20 69.57 -37.41 -111.14
C VAL A 20 70.97 -37.99 -110.92
N ILE A 21 71.95 -37.12 -110.65
CA ILE A 21 73.36 -37.48 -110.45
C ILE A 21 73.65 -37.99 -109.03
N TYR A 22 73.22 -37.25 -108.01
CA TYR A 22 73.56 -37.51 -106.61
C TYR A 22 72.57 -38.45 -105.94
N VAL A 23 72.36 -39.60 -106.57
CA VAL A 23 71.54 -40.71 -106.09
C VAL A 23 72.41 -41.94 -105.83
N THR A 24 71.84 -42.95 -105.18
CA THR A 24 72.51 -44.23 -104.95
C THR A 24 73.02 -44.81 -106.28
N GLY A 25 74.34 -44.95 -106.42
CA GLY A 25 74.99 -45.47 -107.63
C GLY A 25 75.10 -44.50 -108.80
N GLY A 26 74.53 -43.29 -108.73
CA GLY A 26 74.52 -42.32 -109.84
C GLY A 26 75.90 -41.74 -110.19
N LEU A 27 76.84 -41.74 -109.24
CA LEU A 27 78.21 -41.27 -109.46
C LEU A 27 79.11 -42.29 -110.16
N ASN A 28 78.67 -43.55 -110.26
CA ASN A 28 79.48 -44.63 -110.83
C ASN A 28 79.83 -44.38 -112.30
N GLN A 29 78.96 -43.72 -113.06
CA GLN A 29 79.22 -43.38 -114.47
C GLN A 29 80.45 -42.47 -114.64
N PHE A 30 80.64 -41.50 -113.73
CA PHE A 30 81.79 -40.59 -113.78
C PHE A 30 83.07 -41.30 -113.34
N LEU A 31 82.98 -42.18 -112.33
CA LEU A 31 84.10 -43.02 -111.91
C LEU A 31 84.54 -43.95 -113.03
N GLN A 32 83.60 -44.60 -113.73
CA GLN A 32 83.87 -45.44 -114.89
C GLN A 32 84.49 -44.65 -116.04
N ALA A 33 83.95 -43.47 -116.38
CA ALA A 33 84.48 -42.62 -117.44
C ALA A 33 85.92 -42.18 -117.17
N VAL A 34 86.21 -41.70 -115.94
CA VAL A 34 87.57 -41.31 -115.54
C VAL A 34 88.50 -42.53 -115.52
N THR A 35 88.03 -43.67 -115.03
CA THR A 35 88.82 -44.91 -114.99
C THR A 35 89.22 -45.34 -116.40
N ALA A 36 88.25 -45.43 -117.32
CA ALA A 36 88.50 -45.79 -118.71
C ALA A 36 89.48 -44.83 -119.39
N GLU A 37 89.39 -43.53 -119.09
CA GLU A 37 90.31 -42.54 -119.63
C GLU A 37 91.75 -42.70 -119.11
N VAL A 38 91.94 -42.95 -117.80
CA VAL A 38 93.30 -43.07 -117.25
C VAL A 38 93.94 -44.44 -117.48
N THR A 39 93.17 -45.48 -117.79
CA THR A 39 93.68 -46.81 -118.13
C THR A 39 93.83 -47.05 -119.63
N ALA A 40 93.40 -46.10 -120.48
CA ALA A 40 93.51 -46.20 -121.93
C ALA A 40 94.97 -46.24 -122.44
N GLU A 41 95.91 -45.73 -121.65
CA GLU A 41 97.34 -45.76 -121.94
C GLU A 41 98.14 -46.21 -120.72
N VAL A 42 99.25 -46.91 -120.95
CA VAL A 42 100.21 -47.29 -119.91
C VAL A 42 101.55 -46.63 -120.23
N PRO A 43 101.82 -45.42 -119.71
CA PRO A 43 103.06 -44.70 -120.01
C PRO A 43 104.31 -45.39 -119.46
N ASP A 44 105.42 -45.33 -120.20
CA ASP A 44 106.69 -45.98 -119.82
C ASP A 44 107.40 -45.24 -118.66
N LEU A 45 107.48 -45.91 -117.50
CA LEU A 45 108.09 -45.42 -116.26
C LEU A 45 109.60 -45.19 -116.36
N THR A 46 110.29 -45.84 -117.30
CA THR A 46 111.75 -45.68 -117.45
C THR A 46 112.10 -44.30 -118.03
N THR A 47 111.17 -43.66 -118.75
CA THR A 47 111.35 -42.34 -119.33
C THR A 47 110.83 -41.22 -118.43
N ARG A 48 111.48 -40.04 -118.46
CA ARG A 48 110.98 -38.84 -117.77
C ARG A 48 109.58 -38.45 -118.27
N LYS A 49 109.35 -38.50 -119.58
CA LYS A 49 108.06 -38.15 -120.21
C LYS A 49 106.92 -39.06 -119.73
N GLY A 50 107.16 -40.37 -119.62
CA GLY A 50 106.13 -41.29 -119.12
C GLY A 50 105.77 -41.05 -117.64
N ARG A 51 106.75 -40.75 -116.78
CA ARG A 51 106.48 -40.36 -115.38
C ARG A 51 105.70 -39.05 -115.28
N GLU A 52 106.04 -38.03 -116.08
CA GLU A 52 105.28 -36.77 -116.15
C GLU A 52 103.85 -37.00 -116.65
N ARG A 53 103.64 -37.92 -117.60
CA ARG A 53 102.30 -38.29 -118.08
C ARG A 53 101.47 -38.96 -116.99
N ILE A 54 102.03 -39.89 -116.22
CA ILE A 54 101.34 -40.52 -115.08
C ILE A 54 100.93 -39.47 -114.04
N ALA A 55 101.81 -38.51 -113.73
CA ALA A 55 101.47 -37.40 -112.84
C ALA A 55 100.30 -36.55 -113.40
N SER A 56 100.29 -36.30 -114.71
CA SER A 56 99.18 -35.61 -115.38
C SER A 56 97.86 -36.41 -115.33
N LEU A 57 97.89 -37.73 -115.51
CA LEU A 57 96.71 -38.58 -115.39
C LEU A 57 96.16 -38.58 -113.95
N ALA A 58 97.04 -38.68 -112.94
CA ALA A 58 96.65 -38.58 -111.53
C ALA A 58 96.06 -37.20 -111.16
N ALA A 59 96.63 -36.13 -111.69
CA ALA A 59 96.08 -34.77 -111.55
C ALA A 59 94.69 -34.67 -112.17
N LYS A 60 94.46 -35.33 -113.32
CA LYS A 60 93.14 -35.40 -113.96
C LYS A 60 92.11 -36.10 -113.07
N VAL A 61 92.44 -37.25 -112.47
CA VAL A 61 91.56 -37.93 -111.49
C VAL A 61 91.18 -36.98 -110.35
N SER A 62 92.14 -36.25 -109.79
CA SER A 62 91.91 -35.30 -108.69
C SER A 62 91.00 -34.13 -109.11
N LYS A 63 91.19 -33.62 -110.33
CA LYS A 63 90.33 -32.56 -110.90
C LYS A 63 88.91 -33.07 -111.11
N SER A 64 88.73 -34.25 -111.72
CA SER A 64 87.43 -34.89 -111.94
C SER A 64 86.70 -35.19 -110.64
N LYS A 65 87.39 -35.70 -109.62
CA LYS A 65 86.81 -35.90 -108.27
C LYS A 65 86.23 -34.60 -107.73
N THR A 66 87.01 -33.52 -107.80
CA THR A 66 86.60 -32.21 -107.28
C THR A 66 85.40 -31.64 -108.06
N ALA A 67 85.40 -31.82 -109.38
CA ALA A 67 84.31 -31.39 -110.26
C ALA A 67 82.98 -32.11 -109.97
N VAL A 68 83.03 -33.36 -109.50
CA VAL A 68 81.84 -34.12 -109.08
C VAL A 68 81.46 -33.82 -107.61
N GLU A 69 82.43 -33.72 -106.71
CA GLU A 69 82.19 -33.59 -105.26
C GLU A 69 81.64 -32.21 -104.87
N LYS A 70 82.16 -31.13 -105.47
CA LYS A 70 81.79 -29.76 -105.11
C LYS A 70 80.31 -29.47 -105.40
N PRO A 71 79.77 -29.71 -106.61
CA PRO A 71 78.34 -29.49 -106.87
C PRO A 71 77.45 -30.42 -106.03
N GLY A 72 77.94 -31.60 -105.65
CA GLY A 72 77.23 -32.52 -104.77
C GLY A 72 77.10 -32.01 -103.34
N ARG A 73 78.15 -31.39 -102.80
CA ARG A 73 78.07 -30.70 -101.50
C ARG A 73 77.13 -29.50 -101.55
N ASP A 74 77.17 -28.73 -102.64
CA ASP A 74 76.27 -27.58 -102.82
C ASP A 74 74.80 -28.03 -102.94
N TYR A 75 74.53 -29.13 -103.65
CA TYR A 75 73.21 -29.75 -103.71
C TYR A 75 72.75 -30.28 -102.35
N LEU A 76 73.62 -31.00 -101.61
CA LEU A 76 73.31 -31.49 -100.27
C LEU A 76 72.98 -30.35 -99.30
N LYS A 77 73.69 -29.21 -99.40
CA LYS A 77 73.38 -28.03 -98.60
C LYS A 77 71.98 -27.51 -98.91
N ARG A 78 71.63 -27.37 -100.20
CA ARG A 78 70.28 -26.94 -100.61
C ARG A 78 69.19 -27.91 -100.12
N LEU A 79 69.43 -29.21 -100.22
CA LEU A 79 68.50 -30.23 -99.71
C LEU A 79 68.28 -30.12 -98.20
N LYS A 80 69.33 -29.82 -97.43
CA LYS A 80 69.22 -29.67 -95.97
C LYS A 80 68.51 -28.38 -95.53
N GLU A 81 68.57 -27.32 -96.33
CA GLU A 81 67.85 -26.07 -96.07
C GLU A 81 66.37 -26.14 -96.47
N MET A 82 66.00 -26.99 -97.43
CA MET A 82 64.64 -27.08 -97.96
C MET A 82 63.57 -27.39 -96.89
N PRO A 83 63.77 -28.36 -95.95
CA PRO A 83 62.81 -28.61 -94.88
C PRO A 83 62.50 -27.37 -94.05
N LYS A 84 63.52 -26.58 -93.68
CA LYS A 84 63.35 -25.38 -92.87
C LYS A 84 62.47 -24.34 -93.58
N VAL A 85 62.65 -24.16 -94.88
CA VAL A 85 61.83 -23.24 -95.69
C VAL A 85 60.39 -23.75 -95.74
N VAL A 86 60.21 -25.04 -96.06
CA VAL A 86 58.87 -25.65 -96.16
C VAL A 86 58.14 -25.60 -94.81
N GLU A 87 58.81 -25.91 -93.70
CA GLU A 87 58.24 -25.83 -92.35
C GLU A 87 57.82 -24.41 -91.98
N ALA A 88 58.63 -23.40 -92.32
CA ALA A 88 58.31 -22.00 -92.07
C ALA A 88 57.06 -21.57 -92.86
N GLU A 89 57.01 -21.88 -94.16
CA GLU A 89 55.87 -21.58 -95.03
C GLU A 89 54.59 -22.28 -94.56
N LEU A 90 54.67 -23.57 -94.21
CA LEU A 90 53.53 -24.33 -93.69
C LEU A 90 53.02 -23.75 -92.37
N ARG A 91 53.92 -23.37 -91.45
CA ARG A 91 53.54 -22.75 -90.19
C ARG A 91 52.87 -21.41 -90.41
N GLU A 92 53.40 -20.58 -91.30
CA GLU A 92 52.81 -19.29 -91.64
C GLU A 92 51.42 -19.47 -92.26
N PHE A 93 51.29 -20.41 -93.20
CA PHE A 93 50.02 -20.73 -93.84
C PHE A 93 48.97 -21.19 -92.82
N VAL A 94 49.29 -22.16 -91.96
CA VAL A 94 48.36 -22.65 -90.93
C VAL A 94 47.95 -21.52 -89.97
N THR A 95 48.92 -20.72 -89.51
CA THR A 95 48.64 -19.58 -88.62
C THR A 95 47.69 -18.57 -89.26
N LYS A 96 47.91 -18.23 -90.54
CA LYS A 96 47.05 -17.31 -91.29
C LYS A 96 45.65 -17.90 -91.52
N MET A 97 45.55 -19.20 -91.79
CA MET A 97 44.27 -19.90 -91.97
C MET A 97 43.48 -19.98 -90.67
N ASP A 98 44.12 -20.24 -89.53
CA ASP A 98 43.47 -20.21 -88.21
C ASP A 98 42.97 -18.80 -87.89
N ALA A 99 43.79 -17.77 -88.10
CA ALA A 99 43.37 -16.39 -87.91
C ALA A 99 42.20 -15.99 -88.83
N LEU A 100 42.21 -16.44 -90.09
CA LEU A 100 41.12 -16.21 -91.03
C LEU A 100 39.84 -16.92 -90.58
N ARG A 101 39.92 -18.18 -90.13
CA ARG A 101 38.78 -18.92 -89.58
C ARG A 101 38.17 -18.16 -88.41
N ASP A 102 39.00 -17.75 -87.45
CA ASP A 102 38.55 -17.09 -86.23
C ASP A 102 37.92 -15.73 -86.57
N ALA A 103 38.55 -14.92 -87.41
CA ALA A 103 38.00 -13.65 -87.89
C ALA A 103 36.69 -13.83 -88.68
N THR A 104 36.56 -14.90 -89.46
CA THR A 104 35.33 -15.22 -90.20
C THR A 104 34.20 -15.64 -89.26
N ARG A 105 34.50 -16.36 -88.17
CA ARG A 105 33.53 -16.81 -87.16
C ARG A 105 33.17 -15.71 -86.17
N GLN A 106 34.05 -14.71 -85.98
CA GLN A 106 33.91 -13.66 -84.98
C GLN A 106 32.55 -12.94 -85.01
N PRO A 107 31.99 -12.52 -86.16
CA PRO A 107 30.68 -11.85 -86.18
C PRO A 107 29.54 -12.73 -85.65
N LEU A 108 29.57 -14.04 -85.91
CA LEU A 108 28.58 -14.96 -85.37
C LEU A 108 28.77 -15.15 -83.86
N THR A 109 30.02 -15.21 -83.39
CA THR A 109 30.33 -15.31 -81.96
C THR A 109 29.85 -14.08 -81.20
N ASP A 110 30.03 -12.89 -81.77
CA ASP A 110 29.58 -11.64 -81.17
C ASP A 110 28.06 -11.52 -81.17
N TRP A 111 27.40 -11.97 -82.24
CA TRP A 111 25.94 -12.03 -82.30
C TRP A 111 25.37 -13.03 -81.29
N GLU A 112 25.91 -14.24 -81.17
CA GLU A 112 25.47 -15.25 -80.20
C GLU A 112 25.55 -14.70 -78.76
N LYS A 113 26.65 -14.03 -78.41
CA LYS A 113 26.80 -13.39 -77.09
C LYS A 113 25.81 -12.26 -76.86
N ALA A 114 25.59 -11.42 -77.88
CA ALA A 114 24.62 -10.32 -77.78
C ALA A 114 23.19 -10.85 -77.64
N GLU A 115 22.87 -11.95 -78.32
CA GLU A 115 21.57 -12.59 -78.26
C GLU A 115 21.32 -13.28 -76.91
N ASP A 116 22.31 -14.01 -76.39
CA ASP A 116 22.25 -14.58 -75.03
C ASP A 116 22.03 -13.47 -73.99
N ALA A 117 22.79 -12.38 -74.08
CA ALA A 117 22.64 -11.23 -73.17
C ALA A 117 21.27 -10.54 -73.30
N ARG A 118 20.70 -10.49 -74.51
CA ARG A 118 19.36 -9.95 -74.77
C ARG A 118 18.29 -10.82 -74.10
N VAL A 119 18.36 -12.14 -74.29
CA VAL A 119 17.45 -13.11 -73.69
C VAL A 119 17.54 -13.08 -72.16
N ASP A 120 18.75 -13.06 -71.60
CA ASP A 120 18.98 -12.95 -70.16
C ASP A 120 18.38 -11.67 -69.58
N ALA A 121 18.58 -10.52 -70.24
CA ALA A 121 18.01 -9.25 -69.80
C ALA A 121 16.47 -9.26 -69.74
N HIS A 122 15.80 -9.93 -70.69
CA HIS A 122 14.35 -10.10 -70.68
C HIS A 122 13.90 -11.05 -69.57
N ASN A 123 14.58 -12.18 -69.38
CA ASN A 123 14.29 -13.12 -68.31
C ASN A 123 14.47 -12.49 -66.92
N GLU A 124 15.55 -11.73 -66.72
CA GLU A 124 15.74 -10.94 -65.50
C GLU A 124 14.64 -9.89 -65.31
N GLY A 125 14.21 -9.23 -66.39
CA GLY A 125 13.09 -8.30 -66.35
C GLY A 125 11.80 -8.97 -65.86
N ILE A 126 11.47 -10.14 -66.43
CA ILE A 126 10.32 -10.95 -65.99
C ILE A 126 10.49 -11.37 -64.53
N GLN A 127 11.69 -11.76 -64.10
CA GLN A 127 11.95 -12.15 -62.72
C GLN A 127 11.76 -10.97 -61.77
N ARG A 128 12.24 -9.76 -62.12
CA ARG A 128 12.00 -8.53 -61.33
C ARG A 128 10.50 -8.25 -61.14
N LEU A 129 9.67 -8.49 -62.17
CA LEU A 129 8.20 -8.34 -62.06
C LEU A 129 7.58 -9.34 -61.07
N LYS A 130 8.16 -10.54 -60.93
CA LYS A 130 7.74 -11.55 -59.95
C LYS A 130 8.19 -11.14 -58.55
N ASP A 131 9.43 -10.72 -58.41
CA ASP A 131 10.05 -10.41 -57.12
C ASP A 131 9.40 -9.21 -56.43
N LEU A 132 8.86 -8.25 -57.18
CA LEU A 132 8.06 -7.15 -56.61
C LEU A 132 6.84 -7.64 -55.82
N ALA A 133 6.27 -8.79 -56.16
CA ALA A 133 5.13 -9.36 -55.43
C ALA A 133 5.54 -10.19 -54.20
N VAL A 134 6.84 -10.32 -53.92
CA VAL A 134 7.38 -11.12 -52.83
C VAL A 134 7.88 -10.21 -51.72
N PHE A 135 7.37 -10.44 -50.50
CA PHE A 135 7.78 -9.69 -49.31
C PHE A 135 8.46 -10.62 -48.31
N ALA A 136 9.55 -10.17 -47.69
CA ALA A 136 10.25 -10.93 -46.65
C ALA A 136 9.44 -11.03 -45.35
N GLU A 137 8.65 -9.99 -45.05
CA GLU A 137 7.77 -9.90 -43.89
C GLU A 137 6.39 -9.39 -44.33
N THR A 138 5.38 -9.53 -43.48
CA THR A 138 4.02 -9.03 -43.76
C THR A 138 4.03 -7.51 -43.95
N PRO A 139 3.72 -7.00 -45.16
CA PRO A 139 3.78 -5.57 -45.42
C PRO A 139 2.55 -4.81 -44.89
N THR A 140 2.69 -3.49 -44.74
CA THR A 140 1.57 -2.57 -44.49
C THR A 140 0.77 -2.34 -45.76
N ALA A 141 -0.51 -1.95 -45.63
CA ALA A 141 -1.35 -1.61 -46.78
C ALA A 141 -0.72 -0.51 -47.65
N ALA A 142 -0.10 0.50 -47.01
CA ALA A 142 0.59 1.58 -47.72
C ALA A 142 1.79 1.08 -48.54
N SER A 143 2.59 0.15 -47.99
CA SER A 143 3.72 -0.45 -48.71
C SER A 143 3.24 -1.23 -49.94
N VAL A 144 2.21 -2.07 -49.76
CA VAL A 144 1.63 -2.85 -50.88
C VAL A 144 1.07 -1.91 -51.96
N ALA A 145 0.40 -0.82 -51.57
CA ALA A 145 -0.11 0.17 -52.52
C ALA A 145 1.01 0.84 -53.32
N GLN A 146 2.14 1.15 -52.69
CA GLN A 146 3.30 1.71 -53.40
C GLN A 146 3.88 0.71 -54.40
N VAL A 147 4.04 -0.56 -54.00
CA VAL A 147 4.54 -1.61 -54.89
C VAL A 147 3.61 -1.83 -56.09
N ILE A 148 2.28 -1.76 -55.89
CA ILE A 148 1.31 -1.79 -56.99
C ILE A 148 1.57 -0.63 -57.96
N ALA A 149 1.73 0.59 -57.45
CA ALA A 149 2.00 1.76 -58.28
C ALA A 149 3.31 1.62 -59.07
N ASP A 150 4.37 1.14 -58.42
CA ASP A 150 5.67 0.91 -59.06
C ASP A 150 5.58 -0.16 -60.16
N LEU A 151 4.85 -1.25 -59.89
CA LEU A 151 4.61 -2.30 -60.87
C LEU A 151 3.78 -1.78 -62.06
N GLU A 152 2.74 -0.99 -61.81
CA GLU A 152 1.90 -0.39 -62.85
C GLU A 152 2.71 0.53 -63.78
N LEU A 153 3.72 1.23 -63.27
CA LEU A 153 4.62 2.09 -64.04
C LEU A 153 5.58 1.34 -64.98
N VAL A 154 5.80 0.03 -64.80
CA VAL A 154 6.69 -0.73 -65.69
C VAL A 154 6.08 -0.79 -67.10
N PRO A 155 6.73 -0.23 -68.14
CA PRO A 155 6.19 -0.22 -69.49
C PRO A 155 6.17 -1.63 -70.07
N LEU A 156 5.07 -1.99 -70.73
CA LEU A 156 4.90 -3.20 -71.53
C LEU A 156 4.76 -2.78 -73.00
N ASP A 157 5.87 -2.36 -73.58
CA ASP A 157 5.97 -1.94 -74.98
C ASP A 157 6.82 -2.93 -75.80
N ASP A 158 7.05 -2.59 -77.08
CA ASP A 158 7.77 -3.43 -78.03
C ASP A 158 9.22 -3.73 -77.61
N SER A 159 9.76 -3.04 -76.59
CA SER A 159 11.10 -3.35 -76.07
C SER A 159 11.20 -4.77 -75.50
N TRP A 160 10.09 -5.37 -75.06
CA TRP A 160 10.05 -6.76 -74.57
C TRP A 160 10.05 -7.82 -75.68
N GLN A 161 9.87 -7.42 -76.95
CA GLN A 161 9.95 -8.31 -78.11
C GLN A 161 9.07 -9.57 -77.93
N GLU A 162 9.62 -10.77 -78.17
CA GLU A 162 8.89 -12.03 -78.03
C GLU A 162 8.50 -12.37 -76.58
N PHE A 163 9.11 -11.71 -75.60
CA PHE A 163 8.83 -11.88 -74.17
C PHE A 163 7.67 -10.99 -73.68
N LEU A 164 7.18 -10.07 -74.51
CA LEU A 164 6.08 -9.16 -74.14
C LEU A 164 4.84 -9.90 -73.60
N PRO A 165 4.35 -10.99 -74.23
CA PRO A 165 3.19 -11.72 -73.71
C PRO A 165 3.43 -12.34 -72.33
N GLU A 166 4.64 -12.86 -72.08
CA GLU A 166 5.01 -13.44 -70.79
C GLU A 166 5.13 -12.33 -69.72
N ALA A 167 5.83 -11.25 -70.02
CA ALA A 167 5.97 -10.10 -69.14
C ALA A 167 4.60 -9.50 -68.77
N ALA A 168 3.70 -9.38 -69.74
CA ALA A 168 2.33 -8.93 -69.51
C ALA A 168 1.56 -9.88 -68.58
N GLN A 169 1.60 -11.19 -68.86
CA GLN A 169 0.95 -12.19 -68.02
C GLN A 169 1.49 -12.18 -66.58
N VAL A 170 2.81 -12.05 -66.41
CA VAL A 170 3.45 -11.99 -65.10
C VAL A 170 3.06 -10.72 -64.36
N LYS A 171 3.09 -9.55 -65.02
CA LYS A 171 2.64 -8.28 -64.43
C LYS A 171 1.19 -8.37 -63.96
N ASP A 172 0.30 -8.91 -64.79
CA ASP A 172 -1.12 -9.07 -64.44
C ASP A 172 -1.32 -9.99 -63.23
N ARG A 173 -0.62 -11.13 -63.19
CA ARG A 173 -0.67 -12.05 -62.04
C ARG A 173 -0.12 -11.41 -60.77
N SER A 174 1.01 -10.72 -60.85
CA SER A 174 1.60 -9.99 -59.73
C SER A 174 0.66 -8.90 -59.21
N LEU A 175 0.04 -8.11 -60.10
CA LEU A 175 -0.95 -7.11 -59.72
C LEU A 175 -2.19 -7.71 -59.07
N ALA A 176 -2.71 -8.85 -59.58
CA ALA A 176 -3.84 -9.53 -58.98
C ALA A 176 -3.52 -9.98 -57.53
N THR A 177 -2.35 -10.59 -57.33
CA THR A 177 -1.88 -11.00 -56.00
C THR A 177 -1.72 -9.81 -55.06
N LEU A 178 -1.04 -8.74 -55.51
CA LEU A 178 -0.83 -7.55 -54.71
C LEU A 178 -2.14 -6.83 -54.36
N ARG A 179 -3.10 -6.75 -55.28
CA ARG A 179 -4.42 -6.13 -55.01
C ARG A 179 -5.22 -6.93 -53.99
N ALA A 180 -5.16 -8.27 -54.05
CA ALA A 180 -5.78 -9.12 -53.03
C ALA A 180 -5.13 -8.90 -51.65
N LEU A 181 -3.79 -8.84 -51.61
CA LEU A 181 -3.04 -8.55 -50.38
C LEU A 181 -3.37 -7.15 -49.83
N LEU A 182 -3.45 -6.13 -50.69
CA LEU A 182 -3.81 -4.77 -50.30
C LEU A 182 -5.20 -4.72 -49.65
N ALA A 183 -6.17 -5.42 -50.23
CA ALA A 183 -7.52 -5.50 -49.68
C ALA A 183 -7.53 -6.14 -48.29
N ASP A 184 -6.81 -7.26 -48.12
CA ASP A 184 -6.66 -7.93 -46.83
C ASP A 184 -5.98 -7.02 -45.79
N ARG A 185 -4.86 -6.38 -46.17
CA ARG A 185 -4.12 -5.48 -45.28
C ARG A 185 -4.93 -4.26 -44.88
N THR A 186 -5.63 -3.65 -45.82
CA THR A 186 -6.50 -2.49 -45.57
C THR A 186 -7.61 -2.86 -44.58
N LYS A 187 -8.24 -4.03 -44.78
CA LYS A 187 -9.27 -4.52 -43.86
C LYS A 187 -8.71 -4.76 -42.46
N HIS A 188 -7.59 -5.46 -42.35
CA HIS A 188 -6.96 -5.76 -41.07
C HIS A 188 -6.52 -4.49 -40.32
N GLU A 189 -5.92 -3.53 -41.01
CA GLU A 189 -5.52 -2.26 -40.41
C GLU A 189 -6.73 -1.42 -39.96
N ALA A 190 -7.82 -1.43 -40.73
CA ALA A 190 -9.07 -0.80 -40.32
C ALA A 190 -9.67 -1.47 -39.08
N GLU A 191 -9.67 -2.81 -39.00
CA GLU A 191 -10.12 -3.54 -37.81
C GLU A 191 -9.28 -3.19 -36.58
N LEU A 192 -7.95 -3.13 -36.71
CA LEU A 192 -7.07 -2.69 -35.62
C LEU A 192 -7.33 -1.25 -35.20
N ALA A 193 -7.60 -0.35 -36.14
CA ALA A 193 -7.94 1.04 -35.85
C ALA A 193 -9.27 1.17 -35.10
N GLU A 194 -10.29 0.38 -35.47
CA GLU A 194 -11.57 0.34 -34.76
C GLU A 194 -11.42 -0.26 -33.35
N ILE A 195 -10.63 -1.32 -33.19
CA ILE A 195 -10.30 -1.86 -31.85
C ILE A 195 -9.60 -0.80 -31.00
N ALA A 196 -8.65 -0.05 -31.57
CA ALA A 196 -7.95 1.01 -30.86
C ALA A 196 -8.90 2.14 -30.43
N LYS A 197 -9.81 2.58 -31.31
CA LYS A 197 -10.86 3.57 -30.99
C LYS A 197 -11.79 3.06 -29.89
N PHE A 198 -12.26 1.83 -30.00
CA PHE A 198 -13.13 1.22 -28.99
C PHE A 198 -12.46 1.17 -27.61
N ASN A 199 -11.19 0.77 -27.55
CA ASN A 199 -10.42 0.74 -26.31
C ASN A 199 -10.19 2.16 -25.75
N ALA A 200 -9.93 3.15 -26.60
CA ALA A 200 -9.77 4.54 -26.20
C ALA A 200 -11.08 5.13 -25.64
N GLU A 201 -12.21 4.88 -26.31
CA GLU A 201 -13.53 5.31 -25.84
C GLU A 201 -13.90 4.64 -24.51
N LYS A 202 -13.63 3.33 -24.39
CA LYS A 202 -13.86 2.60 -23.13
C LYS A 202 -13.02 3.20 -21.99
N ALA A 203 -11.74 3.48 -22.23
CA ALA A 203 -10.86 4.10 -21.23
C ALA A 203 -11.37 5.49 -20.81
N GLN A 204 -11.85 6.31 -21.77
CA GLN A 204 -12.46 7.61 -21.46
C GLN A 204 -13.74 7.48 -20.63
N ARG A 205 -14.62 6.51 -20.95
CA ARG A 205 -15.83 6.25 -20.16
C ARG A 205 -15.50 5.82 -18.75
N GLU A 206 -14.58 4.87 -18.58
CA GLU A 206 -14.14 4.43 -17.26
C GLU A 206 -13.52 5.57 -16.45
N GLN A 207 -12.75 6.46 -17.09
CA GLN A 207 -12.21 7.64 -16.42
C GLN A 207 -13.32 8.60 -16.01
N ALA A 208 -14.27 8.91 -16.91
CA ALA A 208 -15.41 9.76 -16.60
C ALA A 208 -16.30 9.18 -15.49
N GLU A 209 -16.48 7.86 -15.45
CA GLU A 209 -17.20 7.17 -14.37
C GLU A 209 -16.46 7.30 -13.03
N ARG A 210 -15.13 7.10 -13.01
CA ARG A 210 -14.32 7.31 -11.80
C ARG A 210 -14.37 8.75 -11.33
N ASP A 211 -14.24 9.71 -12.24
CA ASP A 211 -14.31 11.13 -11.92
C ASP A 211 -15.71 11.51 -11.40
N ALA A 212 -16.77 10.96 -11.99
CA ALA A 212 -18.15 11.15 -11.52
C ALA A 212 -18.40 10.50 -10.15
N GLU A 213 -17.80 9.33 -9.88
CA GLU A 213 -17.88 8.66 -8.58
C GLU A 213 -17.14 9.46 -7.50
N ILE A 214 -15.93 9.95 -7.81
CA ILE A 214 -15.18 10.85 -6.91
C ILE A 214 -15.98 12.13 -6.64
N ALA A 215 -16.62 12.72 -7.67
CA ALA A 215 -17.46 13.89 -7.50
C ALA A 215 -18.70 13.60 -6.63
N ARG A 216 -19.37 12.45 -6.83
CA ARG A 216 -20.49 12.01 -5.97
C ARG A 216 -20.05 11.83 -4.53
N GLN A 217 -18.94 11.13 -4.30
CA GLN A 217 -18.38 10.91 -2.96
C GLN A 217 -17.96 12.23 -2.29
N ALA A 218 -17.43 13.18 -3.06
CA ALA A 218 -17.09 14.51 -2.54
C ALA A 218 -18.35 15.30 -2.13
N VAL A 219 -19.42 15.26 -2.94
CA VAL A 219 -20.70 15.90 -2.61
C VAL A 219 -21.34 15.23 -1.39
N GLU A 220 -21.37 13.90 -1.34
CA GLU A 220 -21.94 13.15 -0.21
C GLU A 220 -21.16 13.43 1.08
N ARG A 221 -19.82 13.41 1.05
CA ARG A 221 -19.00 13.80 2.20
C ARG A 221 -19.26 15.23 2.64
N ALA A 222 -19.35 16.18 1.70
CA ALA A 222 -19.65 17.57 2.02
C ALA A 222 -21.04 17.73 2.66
N GLN A 223 -22.04 16.97 2.20
CA GLN A 223 -23.38 16.94 2.80
C GLN A 223 -23.33 16.33 4.21
N LEU A 224 -22.64 15.21 4.39
CA LEU A 224 -22.50 14.54 5.68
C LEU A 224 -21.76 15.43 6.70
N GLU A 225 -20.68 16.10 6.29
CA GLU A 225 -19.97 17.06 7.13
C GLU A 225 -20.82 18.29 7.46
N ALA A 226 -21.61 18.79 6.50
CA ALA A 226 -22.53 19.90 6.74
C ALA A 226 -23.67 19.50 7.70
N GLU A 227 -24.24 18.31 7.55
CA GLU A 227 -25.28 17.77 8.43
C GLU A 227 -24.75 17.50 9.84
N GLN A 228 -23.55 16.91 9.96
CA GLN A 228 -22.87 16.73 11.26
C GLN A 228 -22.58 18.07 11.93
N LYS A 229 -22.10 19.08 11.19
CA LYS A 229 -21.93 20.44 11.74
C LYS A 229 -23.25 21.05 12.18
N ALA A 230 -24.29 20.97 11.35
CA ALA A 230 -25.62 21.48 11.70
C ALA A 230 -26.20 20.77 12.92
N GLN A 231 -25.99 19.45 13.05
CA GLN A 231 -26.43 18.69 14.21
C GLN A 231 -25.61 19.04 15.46
N ALA A 232 -24.29 19.17 15.36
CA ALA A 232 -23.44 19.62 16.45
C ALA A 232 -23.80 21.05 16.91
N GLU A 233 -24.12 21.95 15.99
CA GLU A 233 -24.60 23.30 16.30
C GLU A 233 -25.96 23.28 17.01
N ARG A 234 -26.90 22.42 16.55
CA ARG A 234 -28.20 22.22 17.20
C ARG A 234 -28.04 21.65 18.61
N GLU A 235 -27.20 20.63 18.78
CA GLU A 235 -26.92 20.04 20.10
C GLU A 235 -26.22 21.05 21.02
N ALA A 236 -25.29 21.85 20.51
CA ALA A 236 -24.66 22.92 21.27
C ALA A 236 -25.63 24.06 21.61
N ALA A 237 -26.58 24.38 20.74
CA ALA A 237 -27.66 25.33 21.02
C ALA A 237 -28.63 24.78 22.07
N ALA A 238 -29.04 23.51 21.95
CA ALA A 238 -29.90 22.83 22.92
C ALA A 238 -29.24 22.74 24.31
N ARG A 239 -27.93 22.42 24.38
CA ARG A 239 -27.16 22.45 25.63
C ARG A 239 -27.11 23.86 26.23
N ARG A 240 -26.86 24.89 25.43
CA ARG A 240 -26.89 26.30 25.90
C ARG A 240 -28.26 26.70 26.42
N GLU A 241 -29.33 26.31 25.73
CA GLU A 241 -30.70 26.58 26.18
C GLU A 241 -31.04 25.83 27.46
N GLN A 242 -30.64 24.55 27.57
CA GLN A 242 -30.82 23.75 28.77
C GLN A 242 -30.02 24.32 29.95
N GLU A 243 -28.77 24.72 29.73
CA GLU A 243 -27.92 25.33 30.76
C GLU A 243 -28.48 26.68 31.23
N LEU A 244 -29.05 27.49 30.33
CA LEU A 244 -29.79 28.70 30.68
C LEU A 244 -31.07 28.41 31.48
N ARG A 245 -31.82 27.35 31.13
CA ARG A 245 -32.99 26.91 31.89
C ARG A 245 -32.61 26.39 33.26
N ASP A 246 -31.55 25.58 33.36
CA ASP A 246 -31.03 25.06 34.63
C ASP A 246 -30.50 26.20 35.51
N GLN A 247 -29.84 27.21 34.93
CA GLN A 247 -29.45 28.43 35.65
C GLN A 247 -30.65 29.24 36.11
N ALA A 248 -31.68 29.41 35.27
CA ALA A 248 -32.91 30.10 35.64
C ALA A 248 -33.67 29.35 36.75
N GLU A 249 -33.75 28.02 36.66
CA GLU A 249 -34.37 27.18 37.67
C GLU A 249 -33.55 27.18 38.97
N ALA A 250 -32.22 27.13 38.91
CA ALA A 250 -31.35 27.29 40.07
C ALA A 250 -31.50 28.67 40.71
N GLN A 251 -31.62 29.74 39.92
CA GLN A 251 -31.90 31.08 40.43
C GLN A 251 -33.30 31.18 41.06
N GLN A 252 -34.31 30.57 40.46
CA GLN A 252 -35.66 30.50 41.04
C GLN A 252 -35.68 29.69 42.33
N ARG A 253 -34.98 28.55 42.39
CA ARG A 253 -34.82 27.73 43.60
C ARG A 253 -34.06 28.49 44.68
N ALA A 254 -32.98 29.19 44.34
CA ALA A 254 -32.24 30.03 45.28
C ALA A 254 -33.07 31.22 45.78
N ALA A 255 -33.87 31.85 44.92
CA ALA A 255 -34.80 32.91 45.31
C ALA A 255 -35.93 32.36 46.20
N ALA A 256 -36.54 31.25 45.84
CA ALA A 256 -37.57 30.58 46.64
C ALA A 256 -37.02 30.09 47.98
N GLN A 257 -35.77 29.62 48.01
CA GLN A 257 -35.10 29.23 49.24
C GLN A 257 -34.78 30.45 50.12
N LYS A 258 -34.31 31.57 49.55
CA LYS A 258 -34.17 32.83 50.29
C LYS A 258 -35.49 33.36 50.84
N ILE A 259 -36.59 33.22 50.08
CA ILE A 259 -37.93 33.58 50.54
C ILE A 259 -38.35 32.66 51.69
N ARG A 260 -38.18 31.34 51.57
CA ARG A 260 -38.48 30.39 52.65
C ARG A 260 -37.61 30.60 53.89
N GLU A 261 -36.33 30.92 53.71
CA GLU A 261 -35.40 31.22 54.80
C GLU A 261 -35.81 32.52 55.50
N ALA A 262 -36.18 33.57 54.74
CA ALA A 262 -36.72 34.81 55.29
C ALA A 262 -38.08 34.63 55.98
N GLU A 263 -38.97 33.80 55.43
CA GLU A 263 -40.25 33.44 56.04
C GLU A 263 -40.05 32.61 57.31
N ALA A 264 -39.13 31.64 57.31
CA ALA A 264 -38.78 30.85 58.49
C ALA A 264 -38.08 31.69 59.56
N GLU A 265 -37.26 32.67 59.18
CA GLU A 265 -36.66 33.64 60.11
C GLU A 265 -37.72 34.59 60.68
N ALA A 266 -38.65 35.09 59.85
CA ALA A 266 -39.76 35.91 60.30
C ALA A 266 -40.73 35.12 61.21
N GLU A 267 -40.96 33.84 60.91
CA GLU A 267 -41.75 32.93 61.74
C GLU A 267 -41.02 32.61 63.04
N ARG A 268 -39.70 32.36 63.01
CA ARG A 268 -38.88 32.22 64.22
C ARG A 268 -38.87 33.49 65.06
N GLN A 269 -38.80 34.67 64.45
CA GLN A 269 -38.90 35.94 65.17
C GLN A 269 -40.29 36.14 65.78
N ARG A 270 -41.37 35.80 65.05
CA ARG A 270 -42.75 35.81 65.58
C ARG A 270 -42.91 34.84 66.73
N LEU A 271 -42.44 33.60 66.57
CA LEU A 271 -42.44 32.60 67.63
C LEU A 271 -41.56 33.02 68.80
N GLN A 272 -40.41 33.68 68.58
CA GLN A 272 -39.54 34.17 69.65
C GLN A 272 -40.18 35.32 70.41
N ILE A 273 -40.88 36.24 69.71
CA ILE A 273 -41.68 37.29 70.33
C ILE A 273 -42.88 36.69 71.08
N GLN A 274 -43.54 35.66 70.52
CA GLN A 274 -44.61 34.93 71.21
C GLN A 274 -44.09 34.17 72.43
N LEU A 275 -42.97 33.47 72.34
CA LEU A 275 -42.34 32.76 73.45
C LEU A 275 -41.81 33.73 74.50
N GLN A 276 -41.35 34.92 74.11
CA GLN A 276 -40.97 36.00 75.02
C GLN A 276 -42.21 36.62 75.68
N ALA A 277 -43.31 36.81 74.95
CA ALA A 277 -44.58 37.30 75.50
C ALA A 277 -45.24 36.24 76.40
N GLU A 278 -45.12 34.96 76.06
CA GLU A 278 -45.61 33.84 76.86
C GLU A 278 -44.71 33.58 78.06
N ARG A 279 -43.38 33.67 77.92
CA ARG A 279 -42.46 33.71 79.07
C ARG A 279 -42.71 34.94 79.92
N GLN A 280 -42.96 36.12 79.38
CA GLN A 280 -43.29 37.30 80.17
C GLN A 280 -44.65 37.18 80.85
N LYS A 281 -45.64 36.55 80.22
CA LYS A 281 -46.93 36.23 80.86
C LYS A 281 -46.77 35.18 81.95
N LEU A 282 -45.99 34.13 81.71
CA LEU A 282 -45.70 33.08 82.69
C LEU A 282 -44.83 33.60 83.83
N GLN A 283 -43.87 34.50 83.57
CA GLN A 283 -43.04 35.16 84.58
C GLN A 283 -43.88 36.17 85.37
N ALA A 284 -44.75 36.94 84.71
CA ALA A 284 -45.68 37.85 85.39
C ALA A 284 -46.74 37.08 86.19
N GLU A 285 -47.19 35.91 85.73
CA GLU A 285 -48.12 35.05 86.46
C GLU A 285 -47.41 34.32 87.62
N GLN A 286 -46.18 33.85 87.43
CA GLN A 286 -45.34 33.29 88.50
C GLN A 286 -44.95 34.36 89.54
N ASP A 287 -44.68 35.59 89.12
CA ASP A 287 -44.40 36.72 90.02
C ASP A 287 -45.67 37.19 90.72
N ARG A 288 -46.85 37.15 90.06
CA ARG A 288 -48.14 37.46 90.70
C ARG A 288 -48.55 36.39 91.70
N ILE A 289 -48.37 35.11 91.37
CA ILE A 289 -48.63 33.98 92.28
C ILE A 289 -47.60 33.97 93.42
N ALA A 290 -46.33 34.26 93.17
CA ALA A 290 -45.31 34.36 94.23
C ALA A 290 -45.52 35.62 95.11
N ALA A 291 -46.03 36.73 94.55
CA ALA A 291 -46.40 37.91 95.32
C ALA A 291 -47.69 37.69 96.13
N GLU A 292 -48.70 37.01 95.59
CA GLU A 292 -49.92 36.60 96.30
C GLU A 292 -49.58 35.59 97.42
N GLN A 293 -48.76 34.57 97.15
CA GLN A 293 -48.35 33.60 98.16
C GLN A 293 -47.46 34.21 99.25
N ARG A 294 -46.55 35.15 98.92
CA ARG A 294 -45.78 35.88 99.94
C ARG A 294 -46.65 36.83 100.76
N ALA A 295 -47.62 37.52 100.13
CA ALA A 295 -48.55 38.39 100.84
C ALA A 295 -49.52 37.60 101.73
N GLU A 296 -49.95 36.41 101.31
CA GLU A 296 -50.83 35.53 102.08
C GLU A 296 -50.07 34.80 103.20
N GLN A 297 -48.85 34.32 102.97
CA GLN A 297 -47.99 33.77 104.04
C GLN A 297 -47.63 34.84 105.08
N GLN A 298 -47.34 36.08 104.67
CA GLN A 298 -47.07 37.18 105.61
C GLN A 298 -48.32 37.60 106.39
N ARG A 299 -49.52 37.56 105.78
CA ARG A 299 -50.78 37.80 106.50
C ARG A 299 -51.11 36.68 107.49
N ILE A 300 -50.96 35.42 107.09
CA ILE A 300 -51.23 34.26 107.96
C ILE A 300 -50.22 34.18 109.11
N GLU A 301 -48.94 34.49 108.91
CA GLU A 301 -47.96 34.55 110.00
C GLU A 301 -48.16 35.75 110.93
N ALA A 302 -48.55 36.92 110.41
CA ALA A 302 -48.88 38.07 111.25
C ALA A 302 -50.14 37.79 112.08
N GLU A 303 -51.16 37.16 111.49
CA GLU A 303 -52.41 36.77 112.17
C GLU A 303 -52.19 35.65 113.19
N LYS A 304 -51.33 34.66 112.91
CA LYS A 304 -50.93 33.64 113.89
C LYS A 304 -50.12 34.21 115.05
N ARG A 305 -49.14 35.09 114.80
CA ARG A 305 -48.38 35.73 115.90
C ARG A 305 -49.25 36.65 116.74
N GLN A 306 -50.25 37.30 116.14
CA GLN A 306 -51.19 38.15 116.87
C GLN A 306 -52.22 37.32 117.66
N ALA A 307 -52.70 36.20 117.12
CA ALA A 307 -53.57 35.26 117.83
C ALA A 307 -52.83 34.52 118.96
N GLU A 308 -51.58 34.09 118.74
CA GLU A 308 -50.76 33.44 119.78
C GLU A 308 -50.39 34.39 120.92
N ALA A 309 -50.12 35.68 120.62
CA ALA A 309 -49.86 36.69 121.66
C ALA A 309 -51.12 37.02 122.50
N VAL A 310 -52.30 37.03 121.89
CA VAL A 310 -53.59 37.27 122.59
C VAL A 310 -54.01 36.04 123.41
N GLU A 311 -53.82 34.83 122.88
CA GLU A 311 -54.17 33.57 123.58
C GLU A 311 -53.22 33.29 124.75
N GLN A 312 -51.91 33.55 124.61
CA GLN A 312 -50.93 33.44 125.70
C GLN A 312 -51.19 34.45 126.83
N ALA A 313 -51.62 35.67 126.52
CA ALA A 313 -52.03 36.65 127.52
C ALA A 313 -53.31 36.23 128.26
N ARG A 314 -54.28 35.65 127.56
CA ARG A 314 -55.55 35.15 128.14
C ARG A 314 -55.32 33.95 129.06
N LEU A 315 -54.46 33.00 128.67
CA LEU A 315 -54.18 31.80 129.45
C LEU A 315 -53.38 32.12 130.74
N ALA A 316 -52.46 33.10 130.69
CA ALA A 316 -51.71 33.54 131.87
C ALA A 316 -52.58 34.27 132.93
N GLU A 317 -53.64 34.95 132.51
CA GLU A 317 -54.64 35.57 133.41
C GLU A 317 -55.51 34.51 134.10
N VAL A 318 -55.97 33.51 133.32
CA VAL A 318 -56.79 32.38 133.80
C VAL A 318 -56.01 31.47 134.75
N GLU A 319 -54.71 31.28 134.52
CA GLU A 319 -53.85 30.49 135.41
C GLU A 319 -53.63 31.16 136.78
N ARG A 320 -53.63 32.50 136.85
CA ARG A 320 -53.53 33.25 138.12
C ARG A 320 -54.83 33.20 138.94
N ALA A 321 -55.98 33.30 138.28
CA ALA A 321 -57.29 33.21 138.94
C ALA A 321 -57.60 31.80 139.49
N ASN A 322 -57.23 30.75 138.75
CA ASN A 322 -57.47 29.37 139.16
C ASN A 322 -56.53 28.89 140.28
N LYS A 323 -55.28 29.38 140.34
CA LYS A 323 -54.37 29.08 141.45
C LYS A 323 -54.80 29.72 142.78
N ALA A 324 -55.48 30.88 142.76
CA ALA A 324 -56.02 31.52 143.95
C ALA A 324 -57.30 30.83 144.49
N ALA A 325 -58.15 30.30 143.59
CA ALA A 325 -59.38 29.60 143.97
C ALA A 325 -59.13 28.19 144.53
N ALA A 326 -58.13 27.47 144.02
CA ALA A 326 -57.82 26.11 144.44
C ALA A 326 -57.25 26.01 145.87
N GLU A 327 -56.51 27.02 146.34
CA GLU A 327 -55.94 27.05 147.70
C GLU A 327 -57.02 27.26 148.79
N ILE A 328 -58.09 28.01 148.46
CA ILE A 328 -59.20 28.31 149.38
C ILE A 328 -60.11 27.07 149.60
N LEU A 329 -60.33 26.28 148.56
CA LEU A 329 -61.18 25.07 148.63
C LEU A 329 -60.52 23.97 149.48
N ARG A 330 -59.20 23.82 149.36
CA ARG A 330 -58.42 22.78 150.06
C ARG A 330 -58.44 22.91 151.59
N GLN A 331 -58.56 24.12 152.13
CA GLN A 331 -58.64 24.35 153.58
C GLN A 331 -60.04 24.09 154.18
N GLN A 332 -61.11 24.15 153.37
CA GLN A 332 -62.47 23.93 153.85
C GLN A 332 -62.80 22.43 153.99
N GLU A 333 -62.31 21.59 153.07
CA GLU A 333 -62.62 20.16 153.06
C GLU A 333 -61.99 19.40 154.24
N LEU A 334 -60.77 19.78 154.65
CA LEU A 334 -60.10 19.16 155.80
C LEU A 334 -60.81 19.44 157.13
N ARG A 335 -61.52 20.57 157.25
CA ARG A 335 -62.27 20.94 158.47
C ARG A 335 -63.64 20.27 158.55
N ALA A 336 -64.24 19.93 157.41
CA ALA A 336 -65.55 19.28 157.37
C ALA A 336 -65.47 17.80 157.77
N ALA A 337 -64.41 17.09 157.35
CA ALA A 337 -64.24 15.67 157.66
C ALA A 337 -64.07 15.40 159.17
N ASP A 338 -63.35 16.26 159.90
CA ASP A 338 -63.11 16.09 161.34
C ASP A 338 -64.36 16.36 162.20
N THR A 339 -65.25 17.24 161.72
CA THR A 339 -66.48 17.61 162.44
C THR A 339 -67.54 16.51 162.36
N ALA A 340 -67.60 15.79 161.24
CA ALA A 340 -68.55 14.68 161.05
C ALA A 340 -68.22 13.47 161.93
N HIS A 341 -66.94 13.14 162.09
CA HIS A 341 -66.48 12.02 162.90
C HIS A 341 -66.87 12.17 164.39
N LYS A 342 -66.65 13.36 164.94
CA LYS A 342 -66.97 13.67 166.35
C LYS A 342 -68.48 13.66 166.63
N GLY A 343 -69.29 14.05 165.65
CA GLY A 343 -70.76 14.05 165.77
C GLY A 343 -71.37 12.66 165.84
N SER A 344 -70.84 11.69 165.09
CA SER A 344 -71.33 10.31 165.06
C SER A 344 -71.16 9.61 166.41
N ILE A 345 -70.00 9.77 167.04
CA ILE A 345 -69.65 9.07 168.28
C ILE A 345 -70.47 9.59 169.47
N ASN A 346 -70.68 10.91 169.53
CA ASN A 346 -71.51 11.51 170.58
C ASN A 346 -72.97 11.03 170.50
N ARG A 347 -73.48 10.77 169.30
CA ARG A 347 -74.86 10.32 169.10
C ARG A 347 -75.04 8.87 169.53
N ALA A 348 -74.06 8.00 169.24
CA ALA A 348 -74.07 6.63 169.73
C ALA A 348 -74.04 6.54 171.26
N ALA A 349 -73.28 7.41 171.93
CA ALA A 349 -73.24 7.48 173.39
C ALA A 349 -74.59 7.95 173.97
N LEU A 350 -75.25 8.91 173.32
CA LEU A 350 -76.58 9.40 173.70
C LEU A 350 -77.59 8.24 173.70
N ASP A 351 -77.66 7.50 172.59
CA ASP A 351 -78.63 6.42 172.42
C ASP A 351 -78.46 5.31 173.46
N ALA A 352 -77.23 5.00 173.84
CA ALA A 352 -76.93 4.03 174.89
C ALA A 352 -77.43 4.48 176.28
N PHE A 353 -77.34 5.76 176.60
CA PHE A 353 -77.87 6.29 177.85
C PHE A 353 -79.40 6.21 177.91
N ILE A 354 -80.07 6.48 176.78
CA ILE A 354 -81.53 6.37 176.68
C ILE A 354 -81.95 4.92 176.88
N ALA A 355 -81.27 3.97 176.23
CA ALA A 355 -81.54 2.54 176.37
C ALA A 355 -81.32 2.01 177.80
N GLY A 356 -80.42 2.64 178.57
CA GLY A 356 -80.17 2.34 179.99
C GLY A 356 -81.27 2.83 180.94
N GLY A 357 -82.38 3.38 180.44
CA GLY A 357 -83.49 3.88 181.27
C GLY A 357 -83.32 5.33 181.73
N MET A 358 -82.38 6.08 181.15
CA MET A 358 -82.22 7.50 181.40
C MET A 358 -83.14 8.33 180.49
N PRO A 359 -83.82 9.37 180.99
CA PRO A 359 -84.55 10.32 180.13
C PRO A 359 -83.60 11.01 179.16
N GLU A 360 -84.03 11.18 177.90
CA GLU A 360 -83.22 11.73 176.81
C GLU A 360 -82.53 13.06 177.15
N ASP A 361 -83.23 13.94 177.87
CA ASP A 361 -82.68 15.23 178.28
C ASP A 361 -81.47 15.08 179.24
N CYS A 362 -81.52 14.11 180.15
CA CYS A 362 -80.42 13.80 181.08
C CYS A 362 -79.23 13.13 180.38
N ALA A 363 -79.51 12.21 179.45
CA ALA A 363 -78.50 11.55 178.62
C ALA A 363 -77.66 12.56 177.82
N ARG A 364 -78.34 13.54 177.20
CA ARG A 364 -77.70 14.62 176.43
C ARG A 364 -76.81 15.48 177.32
N GLN A 365 -77.30 15.80 178.51
CA GLN A 365 -76.53 16.58 179.48
C GLN A 365 -75.29 15.81 179.97
N ALA A 366 -75.40 14.50 180.22
CA ALA A 366 -74.28 13.64 180.60
C ALA A 366 -73.20 13.58 179.50
N VAL A 367 -73.57 13.27 178.25
CA VAL A 367 -72.63 13.26 177.10
C VAL A 367 -71.95 14.62 176.94
N THR A 368 -72.70 15.72 177.11
CA THR A 368 -72.16 17.08 177.05
C THR A 368 -71.15 17.35 178.18
N LEU A 369 -71.47 16.98 179.42
CA LEU A 369 -70.59 17.18 180.58
C LEU A 369 -69.32 16.31 180.50
N ILE A 370 -69.42 15.11 179.94
CA ILE A 370 -68.29 14.20 179.70
C ILE A 370 -67.39 14.73 178.58
N ALA A 371 -67.97 15.17 177.46
CA ALA A 371 -67.24 15.81 176.37
C ALA A 371 -66.56 17.11 176.85
N GLN A 372 -67.22 17.86 177.75
CA GLN A 372 -66.69 19.05 178.42
C GLN A 372 -65.76 18.75 179.61
N ARG A 373 -65.54 17.46 179.96
CA ARG A 373 -64.71 16.98 181.09
C ARG A 373 -65.04 17.57 182.46
N LYS A 374 -66.28 18.00 182.67
CA LYS A 374 -66.73 18.47 183.99
C LYS A 374 -66.94 17.32 184.98
N ILE A 375 -66.87 16.10 184.48
CA ILE A 375 -66.90 14.86 185.25
C ILE A 375 -65.47 14.30 185.25
N PRO A 376 -64.77 14.30 186.41
CA PRO A 376 -63.42 13.74 186.52
C PRO A 376 -63.36 12.23 186.20
N ASN A 377 -62.24 11.74 185.68
CA ASN A 377 -61.93 10.32 185.39
C ASN A 377 -62.77 9.60 184.31
N ILE A 378 -63.44 10.34 183.42
CA ILE A 378 -64.19 9.79 182.28
C ILE A 378 -63.95 10.64 181.01
N SER A 379 -63.84 10.02 179.83
CA SER A 379 -63.66 10.72 178.54
C SER A 379 -64.29 9.97 177.35
N ILE A 380 -64.78 10.71 176.35
CA ILE A 380 -65.22 10.17 175.05
C ILE A 380 -64.03 10.18 174.08
N GLN A 381 -63.72 9.03 173.49
CA GLN A 381 -62.72 8.91 172.43
C GLN A 381 -63.38 9.14 171.08
N TYR A 382 -62.78 10.02 170.27
CA TYR A 382 -63.24 10.34 168.93
C TYR A 382 -62.41 9.70 167.86
#